data_AF-A0A7N8YES2-F1
#
_entry.id   AF-A0A7N8YES2-F1
#
_cell.length_a   1.000
_cell.length_b   1.000
_cell.length_c   1.000
_cell.angle_alpha   90.00
_cell.angle_beta   90.00
_cell.angle_gamma   90.00
#
_symmetry.space_group_name_H-M   'P 1'
#
loop_
_entity.id
_entity.type
_entity.pdbx_description
1 polymer ?
#
loop_
_entity_poly.entity_id
_entity_poly.type
_entity_poly.pdbx_seq_one_letter_code
_entity_poly.pdbx_strand_id
1 'polypeptide(L)'
;MPEIKLKHVVSCSTEDTAHKADNLLSSDTYRKWKAARPGEKQTSVILQFEKEEQVHSIDIGNEGSAFIEVLVGNSSAIRDQDYEVLLVMSSFMSPTESRNGTNMNRVRFFGPNQLQKSTAQEKWDRVKIVCSQPYNKNIAYGVAFVKFHSPPDKNDPSPTTSPKLTKLGQFRVKDDCPSSGPSLKPGSLFFSRDNASKPSASLKGKSPQAKRKFEFSKEQTVGGPPPSKKMSPAGSPEGKAATPKHKPSTASTPSPSAAKGNNFISQIPFKQIMEGVVFVLSGFQNPFRGELREKALDMGAKYRPDWTPDSTHLICAFANTPKYSQVKSAGGIIVRKEWIIDCHKKRQKISYKQNFFTLVKRVEKESRQKKTTAEVKLDKEEDPYGGSTDENTDAEAEEDHPIPELPDFLSGKYFFLYGKFPNNERRLLLRYIVAFNGAIEDYMTEKVQFVVTSEGWQDSFEDALMENGNLNFVKPAWIYAINERQKMLPYQPYSVVP
;
A
#
# COMPACT_ATOMS: atom_id res chain seq x y z
N MET A 1 -15.37 20.33 -18.82
CA MET A 1 -15.39 21.28 -17.69
C MET A 1 -14.61 22.50 -18.15
N PRO A 2 -15.06 23.72 -17.88
CA PRO A 2 -14.29 24.92 -18.23
C PRO A 2 -13.00 24.97 -17.40
N GLU A 3 -11.90 25.40 -18.01
CA GLU A 3 -10.63 25.61 -17.29
C GLU A 3 -10.64 27.02 -16.69
N ILE A 4 -10.52 27.13 -15.37
CA ILE A 4 -10.50 28.39 -14.64
C ILE A 4 -9.17 29.09 -14.92
N LYS A 5 -9.23 30.31 -15.45
CA LYS A 5 -8.04 31.08 -15.82
C LYS A 5 -7.40 31.76 -14.62
N LEU A 6 -6.08 31.77 -14.61
CA LEU A 6 -5.24 32.45 -13.64
C LEU A 6 -4.87 33.84 -14.19
N LYS A 7 -5.02 34.88 -13.37
CA LYS A 7 -4.79 36.28 -13.75
C LYS A 7 -3.34 36.71 -13.54
N HIS A 8 -2.80 36.47 -12.34
CA HIS A 8 -1.42 36.80 -11.97
C HIS A 8 -1.01 36.06 -10.68
N VAL A 9 0.30 36.02 -10.42
CA VAL A 9 0.85 35.60 -9.12
C VAL A 9 0.68 36.76 -8.13
N VAL A 10 0.07 36.50 -6.97
CA VAL A 10 -0.12 37.47 -5.89
C VAL A 10 1.13 37.53 -5.01
N SER A 11 1.66 36.36 -4.65
CA SER A 11 2.89 36.24 -3.87
C SER A 11 3.52 34.87 -4.08
N CYS A 12 4.84 34.80 -3.94
CA CYS A 12 5.60 33.56 -3.97
C CYS A 12 6.60 33.59 -2.82
N SER A 13 6.74 32.49 -2.07
CA SER A 13 7.70 32.44 -0.96
C SER A 13 9.14 32.42 -1.48
N THR A 14 9.39 31.64 -2.53
CA THR A 14 10.70 31.39 -3.12
C THR A 14 10.57 30.98 -4.57
N GLU A 15 11.34 31.60 -5.45
CA GLU A 15 11.40 31.26 -6.87
C GLU A 15 12.83 31.24 -7.41
N ASP A 16 13.08 30.31 -8.33
CA ASP A 16 14.32 30.30 -9.11
C ASP A 16 14.28 31.32 -10.25
N THR A 17 15.46 31.85 -10.58
CA THR A 17 15.71 32.82 -11.65
C THR A 17 15.20 32.38 -13.03
N ALA A 18 15.27 31.09 -13.36
CA ALA A 18 14.76 30.52 -14.61
C ALA A 18 13.35 29.91 -14.43
N HIS A 19 13.09 29.28 -13.29
CA HIS A 19 11.82 28.62 -12.96
C HIS A 19 10.92 29.45 -12.03
N LYS A 20 10.56 30.65 -12.48
CA LYS A 20 9.69 31.61 -11.79
C LYS A 20 8.26 31.12 -11.57
N ALA A 21 7.56 31.73 -10.61
CA ALA A 21 6.15 31.45 -10.34
C ALA A 21 5.21 31.80 -11.51
N ASP A 22 5.52 32.89 -12.25
CA ASP A 22 4.74 33.35 -13.42
C ASP A 22 4.57 32.29 -14.51
N ASN A 23 5.49 31.31 -14.57
CA ASN A 23 5.40 30.18 -15.49
C ASN A 23 4.10 29.37 -15.31
N LEU A 24 3.53 29.34 -14.11
CA LEU A 24 2.27 28.63 -13.81
C LEU A 24 1.03 29.31 -14.41
N LEU A 25 1.13 30.58 -14.81
CA LEU A 25 0.05 31.30 -15.49
C LEU A 25 -0.06 30.90 -16.98
N SER A 26 1.01 30.32 -17.54
CA SER A 26 1.06 29.88 -18.93
C SER A 26 0.53 28.44 -19.03
N SER A 27 -0.23 28.15 -20.09
CA SER A 27 -0.66 26.77 -20.42
C SER A 27 0.47 25.87 -20.94
N ASP A 28 1.70 26.37 -20.94
CA ASP A 28 2.91 25.77 -21.51
C ASP A 28 3.56 24.76 -20.55
N THR A 29 3.24 23.46 -20.71
CA THR A 29 3.74 22.34 -19.88
C THR A 29 5.28 22.19 -19.83
N TYR A 30 6.04 22.92 -20.66
CA TYR A 30 7.51 22.94 -20.61
C TYR A 30 8.06 23.94 -19.59
N ARG A 31 7.31 25.00 -19.25
CA ARG A 31 7.65 25.94 -18.19
C ARG A 31 7.20 25.38 -16.86
N LYS A 32 7.95 25.68 -15.80
CA LYS A 32 7.76 25.12 -14.46
C LYS A 32 8.16 26.14 -13.41
N TRP A 33 7.59 26.01 -12.21
CA TRP A 33 8.02 26.75 -11.03
C TRP A 33 8.86 25.85 -10.10
N LYS A 34 9.96 26.40 -9.57
CA LYS A 34 10.80 25.76 -8.56
C LYS A 34 11.17 26.72 -7.44
N ALA A 35 11.33 26.17 -6.24
CA ALA A 35 11.95 26.83 -5.11
C ALA A 35 13.34 27.41 -5.47
N ALA A 36 13.65 28.57 -4.89
CA ALA A 36 14.90 29.30 -5.13
C ALA A 36 16.15 28.49 -4.74
N ARG A 37 16.08 27.70 -3.65
CA ARG A 37 17.19 26.88 -3.16
C ARG A 37 16.79 25.42 -3.00
N PRO A 38 17.70 24.47 -3.32
CA PRO A 38 17.52 23.06 -2.97
C PRO A 38 17.32 22.87 -1.46
N GLY A 39 16.37 22.01 -1.09
CA GLY A 39 16.16 21.59 0.30
C GLY A 39 15.46 22.56 1.25
N GLU A 40 14.77 23.57 0.73
CA GLU A 40 13.79 24.35 1.50
C GLU A 40 12.75 23.42 2.15
N LYS A 41 12.27 23.74 3.36
CA LYS A 41 11.33 22.85 4.08
C LYS A 41 9.95 22.80 3.42
N GLN A 42 9.49 23.95 2.94
CA GLN A 42 8.20 24.20 2.32
C GLN A 42 8.37 25.41 1.40
N THR A 43 7.69 25.42 0.27
CA THR A 43 7.57 26.58 -0.63
C THR A 43 6.10 26.76 -0.99
N SER A 44 5.65 27.99 -1.17
CA SER A 44 4.25 28.31 -1.48
C SER A 44 4.12 29.43 -2.51
N VAL A 45 3.10 29.31 -3.34
CA VAL A 45 2.72 30.32 -4.34
C VAL A 45 1.23 30.61 -4.21
N ILE A 46 0.87 31.89 -4.25
CA ILE A 46 -0.52 32.37 -4.24
C ILE A 46 -0.82 32.95 -5.62
N LEU A 47 -1.88 32.44 -6.24
CA LEU A 47 -2.35 32.82 -7.57
C LEU A 47 -3.75 33.41 -7.47
N GLN A 48 -4.04 34.45 -8.23
CA GLN A 48 -5.38 35.03 -8.34
C GLN A 48 -6.07 34.46 -9.58
N PHE A 49 -7.33 34.02 -9.47
CA PHE A 49 -8.18 33.68 -10.61
C PHE A 49 -8.63 34.94 -11.38
N GLU A 50 -9.06 34.78 -12.63
CA GLU A 50 -9.63 35.87 -13.43
C GLU A 50 -10.99 36.35 -12.87
N LYS A 51 -11.76 35.43 -12.27
CA LYS A 51 -13.08 35.63 -11.68
C LYS A 51 -13.24 34.73 -10.45
N GLU A 52 -14.11 35.11 -9.52
CA GLU A 52 -14.63 34.23 -8.47
C GLU A 52 -15.35 33.01 -9.06
N GLU A 53 -14.77 31.81 -8.91
CA GLU A 53 -15.31 30.57 -9.45
C GLU A 53 -15.24 29.42 -8.43
N GLN A 54 -16.13 28.45 -8.61
CA GLN A 54 -16.17 27.23 -7.82
C GLN A 54 -15.19 26.21 -8.43
N VAL A 55 -14.34 25.58 -7.62
CA VAL A 55 -13.37 24.57 -8.09
C VAL A 55 -13.97 23.17 -7.98
N HIS A 56 -14.24 22.54 -9.13
CA HIS A 56 -14.79 21.18 -9.21
C HIS A 56 -13.71 20.09 -9.29
N SER A 57 -12.63 20.34 -10.01
CA SER A 57 -11.48 19.44 -10.09
C SER A 57 -10.17 20.18 -10.31
N ILE A 58 -9.06 19.55 -9.89
CA ILE A 58 -7.71 20.12 -9.97
C ILE A 58 -6.78 19.10 -10.63
N ASP A 59 -5.99 19.54 -11.61
CA ASP A 59 -4.93 18.74 -12.22
C ASP A 59 -3.58 19.34 -11.85
N ILE A 60 -2.68 18.52 -11.32
CA ILE A 60 -1.38 18.98 -10.80
C ILE A 60 -0.28 18.13 -11.43
N GLY A 61 0.61 18.79 -12.19
CA GLY A 61 1.88 18.21 -12.64
C GLY A 61 2.97 18.49 -11.61
N ASN A 62 3.52 17.44 -10.99
CA ASN A 62 4.62 17.60 -10.04
C ASN A 62 5.93 18.04 -10.71
N GLU A 63 6.79 18.71 -9.95
CA GLU A 63 8.21 18.88 -10.25
C GLU A 63 9.03 18.59 -8.99
N GLY A 64 9.15 17.31 -8.63
CA GLY A 64 10.01 16.84 -7.53
C GLY A 64 9.50 17.12 -6.10
N SER A 65 8.28 17.62 -5.91
CA SER A 65 7.65 17.76 -4.59
C SER A 65 7.18 16.39 -4.05
N ALA A 66 7.36 16.13 -2.76
CA ALA A 66 6.86 14.89 -2.16
C ALA A 66 5.38 14.98 -1.83
N PHE A 67 4.98 16.12 -1.28
CA PHE A 67 3.60 16.45 -0.96
C PHE A 67 3.24 17.81 -1.54
N ILE A 68 2.02 17.93 -2.05
CA ILE A 68 1.42 19.19 -2.48
C ILE A 68 0.05 19.30 -1.80
N GLU A 69 -0.21 20.46 -1.22
CA GLU A 69 -1.46 20.87 -0.61
C GLU A 69 -1.99 22.09 -1.38
N VAL A 70 -3.31 22.21 -1.51
CA VAL A 70 -3.94 23.37 -2.15
C VAL A 70 -4.95 23.95 -1.20
N LEU A 71 -4.76 25.22 -0.86
CA LEU A 71 -5.69 26.02 -0.10
C LEU A 71 -6.30 27.09 -1.00
N VAL A 72 -7.49 27.58 -0.66
CA VAL A 72 -8.18 28.67 -1.35
C VAL A 72 -8.58 29.76 -0.38
N GLY A 73 -8.81 30.95 -0.89
CA GLY A 73 -9.18 32.12 -0.10
C GLY A 73 -9.78 33.20 -0.98
N ASN A 74 -10.24 34.27 -0.36
CA ASN A 74 -10.79 35.44 -1.03
C ASN A 74 -9.76 36.57 -1.10
N SER A 75 -10.01 37.61 -1.90
CA SER A 75 -9.05 38.71 -2.05
C SER A 75 -8.89 39.56 -0.79
N SER A 76 -9.86 39.47 0.12
CA SER A 76 -9.83 39.96 1.51
C SER A 76 -8.93 39.15 2.44
N ALA A 77 -8.53 37.92 2.08
CA ALA A 77 -7.58 37.12 2.84
C ALA A 77 -6.19 37.78 2.80
N ILE A 78 -5.74 38.27 3.95
CA ILE A 78 -4.43 38.93 4.13
C ILE A 78 -3.50 38.02 4.94
N ARG A 79 -4.05 37.16 5.81
CA ARG A 79 -3.29 36.23 6.64
C ARG A 79 -3.30 34.82 6.05
N ASP A 80 -2.24 34.10 6.33
CA ASP A 80 -2.10 32.67 6.01
C ASP A 80 -3.15 31.77 6.68
N GLN A 81 -3.87 32.27 7.69
CA GLN A 81 -4.94 31.57 8.40
C GLN A 81 -6.33 31.75 7.75
N ASP A 82 -6.48 32.73 6.86
CA ASP A 82 -7.74 33.02 6.16
C ASP A 82 -7.90 32.10 4.91
N TYR A 83 -6.97 31.16 4.70
CA TYR A 83 -6.96 30.20 3.60
C TYR A 83 -7.46 28.83 4.04
N GLU A 84 -8.52 28.34 3.39
CA GLU A 84 -9.12 27.05 3.66
C GLU A 84 -8.50 25.92 2.82
N VAL A 85 -8.39 24.72 3.39
CA VAL A 85 -7.79 23.56 2.71
C VAL A 85 -8.79 22.92 1.73
N LEU A 86 -8.65 23.23 0.45
CA LEU A 86 -9.43 22.62 -0.64
C LEU A 86 -8.94 21.21 -1.00
N LEU A 87 -7.62 21.00 -1.07
CA LEU A 87 -6.99 19.69 -1.28
C LEU A 87 -5.99 19.42 -0.17
N VAL A 88 -6.37 18.52 0.74
CA VAL A 88 -5.52 18.02 1.83
C VAL A 88 -4.18 17.51 1.30
N MET A 89 -3.09 17.85 2.01
CA MET A 89 -1.71 17.45 1.73
C MET A 89 -1.59 16.07 1.09
N SER A 90 -1.38 16.07 -0.22
CA SER A 90 -1.46 14.90 -1.08
C SER A 90 -0.07 14.44 -1.52
N SER A 91 0.21 13.14 -1.41
CA SER A 91 1.50 12.58 -1.83
C SER A 91 1.61 12.49 -3.37
N PHE A 92 2.72 12.99 -3.90
CA PHE A 92 3.11 12.85 -5.31
C PHE A 92 4.36 11.99 -5.47
N MET A 93 5.20 11.86 -4.43
CA MET A 93 6.33 10.93 -4.40
C MET A 93 6.35 10.14 -3.11
N SER A 94 6.67 8.86 -3.19
CA SER A 94 6.99 8.05 -2.01
C SER A 94 8.36 8.43 -1.43
N PRO A 95 8.65 8.14 -0.15
CA PRO A 95 9.94 8.45 0.46
C PRO A 95 11.16 7.85 -0.27
N THR A 96 10.98 6.71 -0.94
CA THR A 96 12.00 6.06 -1.76
C THR A 96 12.20 6.80 -3.09
N GLU A 97 11.13 7.20 -3.76
CA GLU A 97 11.19 7.97 -5.00
C GLU A 97 11.85 9.33 -4.80
N SER A 98 11.48 10.05 -3.72
CA SER A 98 12.09 11.35 -3.40
C SER A 98 13.61 11.25 -3.17
N ARG A 99 14.07 10.20 -2.47
CA ARG A 99 15.51 9.98 -2.22
C ARG A 99 16.27 9.62 -3.49
N ASN A 100 15.67 8.82 -4.36
CA ASN A 100 16.31 8.33 -5.59
C ASN A 100 16.13 9.27 -6.79
N GLY A 101 15.28 10.30 -6.68
CA GLY A 101 14.97 11.23 -7.76
C GLY A 101 14.14 10.62 -8.90
N THR A 102 13.40 9.53 -8.66
CA THR A 102 12.58 8.88 -9.68
C THR A 102 11.16 9.43 -9.71
N ASN A 103 10.51 9.44 -10.87
CA ASN A 103 9.12 9.92 -11.06
C ASN A 103 8.84 11.36 -10.60
N MET A 104 9.83 12.28 -10.72
CA MET A 104 9.67 13.69 -10.32
C MET A 104 8.48 14.40 -11.00
N ASN A 105 8.18 14.03 -12.25
CA ASN A 105 7.19 14.71 -13.11
C ASN A 105 5.80 14.04 -13.07
N ARG A 106 5.44 13.39 -11.95
CA ARG A 106 4.15 12.67 -11.83
C ARG A 106 2.98 13.65 -11.88
N VAL A 107 2.05 13.45 -12.81
CA VAL A 107 0.77 14.16 -12.87
C VAL A 107 -0.28 13.42 -12.03
N ARG A 108 -1.12 14.16 -11.30
CA ARG A 108 -2.31 13.63 -10.62
C ARG A 108 -3.54 14.49 -10.92
N PHE A 109 -4.69 13.81 -11.02
CA PHE A 109 -6.00 14.39 -11.27
C PHE A 109 -6.87 14.23 -10.01
N PHE A 110 -7.42 15.34 -9.51
CA PHE A 110 -8.23 15.41 -8.31
C PHE A 110 -9.66 15.80 -8.69
N GLY A 111 -10.52 14.80 -8.85
CA GLY A 111 -11.96 15.01 -9.01
C GLY A 111 -12.65 15.44 -7.70
N PRO A 112 -13.93 15.83 -7.75
CA PRO A 112 -14.67 16.44 -6.63
C PRO A 112 -14.72 15.56 -5.37
N ASN A 113 -14.65 14.23 -5.53
CA ASN A 113 -14.62 13.27 -4.41
C ASN A 113 -13.30 13.28 -3.60
N GLN A 114 -12.25 13.96 -4.09
CA GLN A 114 -10.95 14.11 -3.42
C GLN A 114 -10.73 15.53 -2.85
N LEU A 115 -11.63 16.48 -3.15
CA LEU A 115 -11.60 17.84 -2.63
C LEU A 115 -12.45 17.94 -1.35
N GLN A 116 -12.14 18.90 -0.49
CA GLN A 116 -12.90 19.17 0.71
C GLN A 116 -14.28 19.75 0.36
N LYS A 117 -15.36 19.11 0.80
CA LYS A 117 -16.71 19.40 0.28
C LYS A 117 -17.22 20.80 0.61
N SER A 118 -17.02 21.28 1.83
CA SER A 118 -17.47 22.61 2.27
C SER A 118 -16.83 23.69 1.41
N THR A 119 -15.49 23.74 1.45
CA THR A 119 -14.66 24.65 0.68
C THR A 119 -14.87 24.51 -0.85
N ALA A 120 -15.11 23.31 -1.38
CA ALA A 120 -15.38 23.11 -2.82
C ALA A 120 -16.80 23.49 -3.27
N GLN A 121 -17.73 23.80 -2.34
CA GLN A 121 -19.06 24.33 -2.68
C GLN A 121 -19.06 25.85 -2.85
N GLU A 122 -18.11 26.53 -2.21
CA GLU A 122 -17.96 27.98 -2.25
C GLU A 122 -17.21 28.45 -3.50
N LYS A 123 -17.30 29.76 -3.77
CA LYS A 123 -16.51 30.42 -4.81
C LYS A 123 -15.32 31.10 -4.17
N TRP A 124 -14.19 31.02 -4.86
CA TRP A 124 -12.94 31.60 -4.41
C TRP A 124 -12.33 32.41 -5.54
N ASP A 125 -11.50 33.40 -5.18
CA ASP A 125 -10.77 34.22 -6.15
C ASP A 125 -9.24 34.04 -6.05
N ARG A 126 -8.74 33.45 -4.95
CA ARG A 126 -7.33 33.11 -4.73
C ARG A 126 -7.13 31.65 -4.42
N VAL A 127 -5.98 31.13 -4.86
CA VAL A 127 -5.51 29.78 -4.55
C VAL A 127 -4.05 29.81 -4.12
N LYS A 128 -3.76 29.18 -2.99
CA LYS A 128 -2.43 29.02 -2.40
C LYS A 128 -2.00 27.57 -2.53
N ILE A 129 -0.94 27.33 -3.30
CA ILE A 129 -0.37 26.00 -3.51
C ILE A 129 0.85 25.87 -2.61
N VAL A 130 0.90 24.83 -1.80
CA VAL A 130 1.93 24.60 -0.79
C VAL A 130 2.63 23.28 -1.10
N CYS A 131 3.92 23.35 -1.38
CA CYS A 131 4.76 22.21 -1.75
C CYS A 131 5.75 21.90 -0.63
N SER A 132 6.02 20.61 -0.37
CA SER A 132 7.08 20.19 0.55
C SER A 132 7.86 18.96 0.08
N GLN A 133 9.13 18.90 0.46
CA GLN A 133 10.04 17.78 0.14
C GLN A 133 10.90 17.42 1.37
N PRO A 134 10.34 16.72 2.38
CA PRO A 134 11.08 16.39 3.60
C PRO A 134 12.11 15.26 3.42
N TYR A 135 12.07 14.52 2.32
CA TYR A 135 12.87 13.30 2.13
C TYR A 135 14.18 13.52 1.37
N ASN A 136 14.32 14.63 0.65
CA ASN A 136 15.51 14.95 -0.14
C ASN A 136 15.80 16.46 -0.08
N LYS A 137 16.92 16.84 0.57
CA LYS A 137 17.32 18.24 0.74
C LYS A 137 18.26 18.75 -0.36
N ASN A 138 18.58 17.92 -1.35
CA ASN A 138 19.59 18.23 -2.36
C ASN A 138 18.98 18.60 -3.72
N ILE A 139 17.65 18.62 -3.82
CA ILE A 139 16.91 18.99 -5.04
C ILE A 139 16.10 20.27 -4.81
N ALA A 140 16.06 21.13 -5.83
CA ALA A 140 15.00 22.13 -5.95
C ALA A 140 13.72 21.43 -6.43
N TYR A 141 12.58 21.84 -5.88
CA TYR A 141 11.29 21.22 -6.13
C TYR A 141 10.21 22.30 -6.30
N GLY A 142 9.06 21.92 -6.84
CA GLY A 142 7.92 22.79 -7.05
C GLY A 142 6.83 22.09 -7.85
N VAL A 143 6.26 22.81 -8.81
CA VAL A 143 5.13 22.36 -9.62
C VAL A 143 5.44 22.63 -11.10
N ALA A 144 5.18 21.64 -11.96
CA ALA A 144 5.31 21.80 -13.40
C ALA A 144 4.14 22.60 -13.96
N PHE A 145 2.90 22.22 -13.61
CA PHE A 145 1.69 22.98 -13.94
C PHE A 145 0.59 22.70 -12.92
N VAL A 146 -0.37 23.62 -12.85
CA VAL A 146 -1.63 23.45 -12.13
C VAL A 146 -2.76 23.90 -13.04
N LYS A 147 -3.85 23.14 -13.08
CA LYS A 147 -5.09 23.52 -13.78
C LYS A 147 -6.26 23.32 -12.83
N PHE A 148 -7.17 24.28 -12.84
CA PHE A 148 -8.41 24.24 -12.08
C PHE A 148 -9.57 24.18 -13.06
N HIS A 149 -10.60 23.41 -12.74
CA HIS A 149 -11.78 23.27 -13.59
C HIS A 149 -13.04 23.60 -12.80
N SER A 150 -13.92 24.41 -13.38
CA SER A 150 -15.23 24.72 -12.80
C SER A 150 -16.25 23.61 -13.11
N PRO A 151 -17.39 23.55 -12.38
CA PRO A 151 -18.44 22.59 -12.66
C PRO A 151 -18.92 22.68 -14.12
N PRO A 152 -19.40 21.57 -14.72
CA PRO A 152 -20.02 21.65 -16.05
C PRO A 152 -21.31 22.46 -15.98
N ASP A 153 -21.37 23.57 -16.72
CA ASP A 153 -22.58 24.37 -16.87
C ASP A 153 -23.74 23.53 -17.39
N LYS A 154 -24.90 23.63 -16.75
CA LYS A 154 -26.11 22.89 -17.14
C LYS A 154 -26.79 23.44 -18.41
N ASN A 155 -26.29 24.55 -18.97
CA ASN A 155 -26.98 25.32 -20.00
C ASN A 155 -26.12 25.70 -21.23
N ASP A 156 -24.91 25.16 -21.38
CA ASP A 156 -24.14 25.32 -22.62
C ASP A 156 -24.25 24.02 -23.45
N PRO A 157 -24.71 24.06 -24.72
CA PRO A 157 -24.76 22.87 -25.56
C PRO A 157 -23.36 22.31 -25.79
N SER A 158 -23.29 20.99 -26.02
CA SER A 158 -22.05 20.24 -26.25
C SER A 158 -21.06 20.98 -27.16
N PRO A 159 -19.77 21.11 -26.79
CA PRO A 159 -18.76 21.70 -27.66
C PRO A 159 -18.50 20.81 -28.87
N THR A 160 -19.29 21.02 -29.93
CA THR A 160 -19.11 20.46 -31.28
C THR A 160 -17.96 21.18 -31.99
N THR A 161 -16.77 21.12 -31.40
CA THR A 161 -15.52 21.61 -31.99
C THR A 161 -14.41 20.61 -31.73
N SER A 162 -14.35 19.60 -32.61
CA SER A 162 -13.19 18.73 -32.70
C SER A 162 -11.92 19.57 -32.95
N PRO A 163 -10.80 19.31 -32.23
CA PRO A 163 -9.54 19.98 -32.53
C PRO A 163 -9.08 19.60 -33.93
N LYS A 164 -8.68 20.59 -34.73
CA LYS A 164 -8.21 20.41 -36.10
C LYS A 164 -6.99 19.49 -36.13
N LEU A 165 -7.19 18.24 -36.54
CA LEU A 165 -6.09 17.30 -36.79
C LEU A 165 -5.32 17.76 -38.04
N THR A 166 -4.03 18.05 -37.89
CA THR A 166 -3.13 18.37 -39.00
C THR A 166 -2.85 17.12 -39.84
N LYS A 167 -3.65 16.97 -40.89
CA LYS A 167 -3.39 16.28 -42.17
C LYS A 167 -2.12 15.40 -42.23
N LEU A 168 -2.30 14.08 -42.06
CA LEU A 168 -1.38 13.07 -42.59
C LEU A 168 -2.17 11.89 -43.18
N GLY A 169 -2.03 11.65 -44.49
CA GLY A 169 -2.52 10.44 -45.15
C GLY A 169 -3.94 10.48 -45.73
N GLN A 170 -4.15 9.71 -46.80
CA GLN A 170 -5.42 9.58 -47.52
C GLN A 170 -6.24 8.41 -46.97
N PHE A 171 -7.28 8.69 -46.19
CA PHE A 171 -8.42 7.77 -46.08
C PHE A 171 -9.70 8.58 -45.87
N ARG A 172 -10.66 8.45 -46.79
CA ARG A 172 -12.00 9.04 -46.67
C ARG A 172 -12.95 7.96 -46.16
N VAL A 173 -13.37 8.06 -44.91
CA VAL A 173 -14.60 7.39 -44.44
C VAL A 173 -15.72 8.40 -44.57
N LYS A 174 -16.85 7.96 -45.12
CA LYS A 174 -18.01 8.80 -45.41
C LYS A 174 -19.05 8.61 -44.31
N ASP A 175 -19.49 9.70 -43.69
CA ASP A 175 -20.65 9.70 -42.80
C ASP A 175 -21.93 9.61 -43.62
N ASP A 176 -22.77 8.63 -43.30
CA ASP A 176 -24.18 8.54 -43.67
C ASP A 176 -24.91 7.94 -42.46
N CYS A 177 -25.83 8.69 -41.85
CA CYS A 177 -26.61 8.27 -40.70
C CYS A 177 -28.07 8.70 -40.86
N PRO A 178 -29.00 7.75 -40.70
CA PRO A 178 -30.27 8.11 -40.07
C PRO A 178 -30.79 7.08 -39.05
N SER A 179 -31.35 7.61 -37.96
CA SER A 179 -32.47 7.05 -37.16
C SER A 179 -32.23 5.91 -36.14
N SER A 180 -32.47 6.26 -34.86
CA SER A 180 -33.14 5.48 -33.80
C SER A 180 -32.54 4.18 -33.20
N GLY A 181 -31.53 4.34 -32.31
CA GLY A 181 -31.30 3.56 -31.06
C GLY A 181 -30.92 2.05 -31.12
N PRO A 182 -30.54 1.40 -29.99
CA PRO A 182 -30.20 1.91 -28.64
C PRO A 182 -28.70 1.74 -28.29
N SER A 183 -28.33 1.98 -27.02
CA SER A 183 -26.95 2.14 -26.51
C SER A 183 -25.97 0.98 -26.75
N LEU A 184 -24.80 1.27 -27.32
CA LEU A 184 -23.63 0.38 -27.31
C LEU A 184 -22.74 0.65 -26.07
N LYS A 185 -22.45 -0.40 -25.28
CA LYS A 185 -21.52 -0.32 -24.15
C LYS A 185 -20.07 -0.56 -24.62
N PRO A 186 -19.06 0.10 -24.02
CA PRO A 186 -17.66 -0.24 -24.28
C PRO A 186 -17.37 -1.70 -23.90
N GLY A 187 -16.89 -2.52 -24.86
CA GLY A 187 -16.47 -3.91 -24.61
C GLY A 187 -16.98 -4.97 -25.61
N SER A 188 -18.00 -4.67 -26.42
CA SER A 188 -18.65 -5.67 -27.30
C SER A 188 -17.82 -6.21 -28.48
N LEU A 189 -16.56 -5.81 -28.65
CA LEU A 189 -15.68 -6.27 -29.74
C LEU A 189 -14.88 -7.55 -29.44
N PHE A 190 -15.03 -8.16 -28.25
CA PHE A 190 -14.27 -9.34 -27.84
C PHE A 190 -15.08 -10.64 -27.65
N PHE A 191 -16.40 -10.62 -27.87
CA PHE A 191 -17.28 -11.77 -27.61
C PHE A 191 -17.83 -12.49 -28.86
N SER A 192 -17.30 -12.20 -30.05
CA SER A 192 -17.70 -12.87 -31.30
C SER A 192 -16.55 -13.68 -31.92
N ARG A 193 -16.15 -14.75 -31.23
CA ARG A 193 -15.50 -15.90 -31.86
C ARG A 193 -15.89 -17.19 -31.14
N ASP A 194 -16.88 -17.89 -31.67
CA ASP A 194 -16.82 -19.32 -32.01
C ASP A 194 -18.18 -19.85 -32.49
N ASN A 195 -18.38 -19.89 -33.83
CA ASN A 195 -18.97 -21.02 -34.58
C ASN A 195 -19.25 -20.65 -36.05
N ALA A 196 -18.56 -21.29 -37.00
CA ALA A 196 -19.10 -21.64 -38.33
C ALA A 196 -18.13 -22.54 -39.11
N SER A 197 -18.68 -23.57 -39.74
CA SER A 197 -18.03 -24.61 -40.54
C SER A 197 -17.43 -24.15 -41.89
N LYS A 198 -16.52 -24.98 -42.44
CA LYS A 198 -16.03 -24.94 -43.84
C LYS A 198 -17.18 -24.93 -44.87
N PRO A 199 -16.96 -24.44 -46.11
CA PRO A 199 -16.59 -25.37 -47.18
C PRO A 199 -15.45 -24.88 -48.12
N SER A 200 -15.20 -25.62 -49.20
CA SER A 200 -14.00 -25.66 -50.04
C SER A 200 -14.06 -24.88 -51.37
N ALA A 201 -12.92 -24.37 -51.87
CA ALA A 201 -12.52 -24.43 -53.29
C ALA A 201 -11.02 -24.08 -53.46
N SER A 202 -10.42 -24.42 -54.62
CA SER A 202 -8.98 -24.38 -54.89
C SER A 202 -8.61 -23.39 -56.02
N LEU A 203 -7.34 -22.92 -56.08
CA LEU A 203 -6.42 -23.06 -57.24
C LEU A 203 -5.05 -22.34 -57.11
N LYS A 204 -3.98 -23.13 -57.35
CA LYS A 204 -2.58 -22.93 -57.81
C LYS A 204 -2.01 -21.50 -58.10
N GLY A 205 -0.72 -21.27 -57.75
CA GLY A 205 0.06 -20.16 -58.36
C GLY A 205 1.52 -19.81 -57.94
N LYS A 206 2.49 -20.74 -58.02
CA LYS A 206 3.98 -20.52 -58.12
C LYS A 206 4.78 -19.78 -56.99
N SER A 207 6.05 -20.20 -56.85
CA SER A 207 7.13 -19.76 -55.94
C SER A 207 8.22 -18.97 -56.74
N PRO A 208 9.44 -18.57 -56.25
CA PRO A 208 10.16 -18.94 -54.99
C PRO A 208 11.05 -17.86 -54.28
N GLN A 209 11.81 -18.34 -53.27
CA GLN A 209 13.08 -17.84 -52.66
C GLN A 209 12.96 -17.00 -51.36
N ALA A 210 13.76 -17.15 -50.29
CA ALA A 210 14.73 -18.19 -49.84
C ALA A 210 14.78 -18.15 -48.27
N LYS A 211 14.82 -19.27 -47.54
CA LYS A 211 16.03 -19.90 -46.90
C LYS A 211 17.09 -18.89 -46.39
N ARG A 212 17.65 -18.96 -45.17
CA ARG A 212 17.59 -19.98 -44.07
C ARG A 212 18.13 -19.38 -42.73
N LYS A 213 17.89 -20.08 -41.61
CA LYS A 213 18.57 -19.90 -40.30
C LYS A 213 20.08 -20.18 -40.37
N PHE A 214 20.85 -19.55 -39.47
CA PHE A 214 22.08 -20.01 -38.76
C PHE A 214 22.29 -18.91 -37.67
N GLU A 215 22.35 -19.11 -36.35
CA GLU A 215 23.10 -20.04 -35.49
C GLU A 215 24.63 -19.86 -35.63
N PHE A 216 25.31 -19.47 -34.54
CA PHE A 216 26.75 -19.25 -34.52
C PHE A 216 27.36 -19.97 -33.30
N SER A 217 28.32 -20.84 -33.55
CA SER A 217 29.03 -21.64 -32.54
C SER A 217 30.53 -21.34 -32.54
N LYS A 218 31.16 -21.76 -31.44
CA LYS A 218 32.54 -21.58 -31.00
C LYS A 218 33.54 -22.50 -31.72
N GLU A 219 34.71 -21.96 -32.14
CA GLU A 219 36.05 -22.60 -32.25
C GLU A 219 37.12 -21.51 -32.58
N GLN A 220 38.42 -21.50 -32.24
CA GLN A 220 39.33 -22.29 -31.37
C GLN A 220 40.47 -23.13 -32.03
N THR A 221 41.50 -22.48 -32.61
CA THR A 221 42.82 -23.10 -32.95
C THR A 221 44.02 -22.17 -32.59
N VAL A 222 44.94 -22.55 -31.69
CA VAL A 222 46.19 -23.38 -31.75
C VAL A 222 47.49 -22.56 -31.92
N GLY A 223 48.45 -22.71 -30.98
CA GLY A 223 49.85 -22.22 -31.01
C GLY A 223 50.61 -22.55 -29.70
N GLY A 224 51.87 -23.02 -29.76
CA GLY A 224 52.54 -23.78 -28.67
C GLY A 224 53.66 -23.12 -27.83
N PRO A 225 54.29 -23.88 -26.89
CA PRO A 225 55.25 -23.45 -25.82
C PRO A 225 56.75 -23.56 -26.27
N PRO A 226 57.86 -23.33 -25.48
CA PRO A 226 58.13 -23.60 -24.03
C PRO A 226 59.13 -22.56 -23.36
N PRO A 227 60.08 -22.83 -22.39
CA PRO A 227 60.33 -23.98 -21.47
C PRO A 227 60.75 -23.68 -19.97
N SER A 228 60.66 -24.74 -19.14
CA SER A 228 61.59 -25.16 -18.05
C SER A 228 61.85 -24.35 -16.76
N LYS A 229 61.60 -24.98 -15.59
CA LYS A 229 62.64 -25.73 -14.82
C LYS A 229 62.02 -26.75 -13.82
N LYS A 230 62.74 -27.85 -13.56
CA LYS A 230 62.41 -28.95 -12.63
C LYS A 230 63.13 -28.75 -11.28
N MET A 231 62.65 -29.36 -10.20
CA MET A 231 63.35 -30.46 -9.47
C MET A 231 62.61 -30.91 -8.18
N SER A 232 62.73 -32.20 -7.88
CA SER A 232 62.22 -32.92 -6.69
C SER A 232 63.45 -33.29 -5.77
N PRO A 233 63.44 -34.28 -4.83
CA PRO A 233 62.39 -35.04 -4.13
C PRO A 233 62.67 -35.34 -2.60
N ALA A 234 61.83 -36.20 -2.01
CA ALA A 234 62.15 -37.27 -1.03
C ALA A 234 62.26 -36.99 0.49
N GLY A 235 61.70 -37.92 1.29
CA GLY A 235 61.89 -38.02 2.76
C GLY A 235 60.74 -38.68 3.54
N SER A 236 60.82 -40.00 3.79
CA SER A 236 60.07 -40.77 4.81
C SER A 236 61.07 -41.69 5.54
N PRO A 237 60.74 -42.52 6.57
CA PRO A 237 59.49 -42.75 7.31
C PRO A 237 59.68 -42.85 8.87
N GLU A 238 58.73 -43.49 9.56
CA GLU A 238 58.77 -44.07 10.94
C GLU A 238 58.76 -43.13 12.18
N GLY A 239 58.06 -43.46 13.29
CA GLY A 239 57.12 -44.57 13.50
C GLY A 239 56.54 -44.71 14.94
N LYS A 240 55.59 -45.66 15.07
CA LYS A 240 55.15 -46.47 16.25
C LYS A 240 54.62 -45.83 17.56
N ALA A 241 53.38 -46.28 17.88
CA ALA A 241 52.87 -46.67 19.21
C ALA A 241 52.63 -45.57 20.29
N ALA A 242 51.73 -45.72 21.28
CA ALA A 242 50.95 -46.89 21.70
C ALA A 242 49.52 -46.55 22.19
N THR A 243 48.63 -47.55 22.17
CA THR A 243 47.39 -47.59 22.99
C THR A 243 47.64 -48.42 24.25
N PRO A 244 46.83 -48.26 25.32
CA PRO A 244 45.75 -49.23 25.58
C PRO A 244 44.41 -48.53 25.92
N LYS A 245 43.29 -48.89 25.28
CA LYS A 245 42.34 -49.97 25.65
C LYS A 245 41.66 -49.80 27.03
N HIS A 246 40.36 -49.53 27.01
CA HIS A 246 39.35 -50.46 27.55
C HIS A 246 37.97 -50.27 26.87
N LYS A 247 37.16 -51.32 26.87
CA LYS A 247 35.86 -51.57 26.19
C LYS A 247 35.15 -52.68 27.02
N PRO A 248 33.88 -53.09 26.80
CA PRO A 248 32.62 -52.43 26.42
C PRO A 248 31.53 -52.57 27.54
N SER A 249 30.24 -52.50 27.15
CA SER A 249 29.03 -53.09 27.82
C SER A 249 28.32 -52.20 28.86
N THR A 250 26.97 -52.20 29.03
CA THR A 250 25.87 -52.82 28.25
C THR A 250 24.57 -52.03 28.44
N ALA A 251 23.56 -52.26 27.58
CA ALA A 251 22.26 -51.59 27.66
C ALA A 251 21.30 -52.21 28.70
N SER A 252 20.34 -51.42 29.18
CA SER A 252 18.98 -51.89 29.49
C SER A 252 17.96 -50.76 29.46
N THR A 253 16.85 -51.00 28.74
CA THR A 253 15.65 -50.16 28.68
C THR A 253 14.83 -50.31 29.97
N PRO A 254 13.89 -49.40 30.26
CA PRO A 254 12.50 -49.81 30.03
C PRO A 254 11.58 -48.72 29.46
N SER A 255 10.47 -49.18 28.89
CA SER A 255 9.29 -48.41 28.49
C SER A 255 8.04 -49.00 29.19
N PRO A 256 6.84 -48.43 28.99
CA PRO A 256 6.34 -47.20 29.59
C PRO A 256 5.32 -47.49 30.71
N SER A 257 5.05 -46.52 31.58
CA SER A 257 3.92 -46.59 32.53
C SER A 257 3.12 -45.30 32.52
N ALA A 258 1.82 -45.41 32.24
CA ALA A 258 0.89 -44.29 32.28
C ALA A 258 0.46 -44.00 33.73
N ALA A 259 0.60 -42.75 34.17
CA ALA A 259 -0.06 -42.23 35.37
C ALA A 259 -0.44 -40.75 35.15
N LYS A 260 -1.58 -40.34 35.72
CA LYS A 260 -2.21 -39.05 35.45
C LYS A 260 -1.62 -37.93 36.31
N GLY A 261 -1.51 -36.76 35.68
CA GLY A 261 -1.39 -35.39 36.20
C GLY A 261 -1.03 -35.13 37.67
N ASN A 262 0.04 -34.35 37.86
CA ASN A 262 -0.05 -33.16 38.73
C ASN A 262 0.85 -32.04 38.20
N ASN A 263 0.42 -30.78 38.32
CA ASN A 263 1.13 -29.61 37.77
C ASN A 263 2.31 -29.20 38.67
N PHE A 264 3.54 -29.55 38.28
CA PHE A 264 4.76 -28.94 38.82
C PHE A 264 5.29 -27.87 37.85
N ILE A 265 5.25 -26.60 38.26
CA ILE A 265 5.98 -25.53 37.57
C ILE A 265 7.44 -25.62 38.01
N SER A 266 8.21 -26.46 37.33
CA SER A 266 9.67 -26.43 37.44
C SER A 266 10.19 -25.11 36.87
N GLN A 267 10.91 -24.34 37.68
CA GLN A 267 11.59 -23.12 37.26
C GLN A 267 12.72 -23.49 36.31
N ILE A 268 12.46 -23.44 35.00
CA ILE A 268 13.47 -23.65 33.96
C ILE A 268 14.55 -22.58 34.14
N PRO A 269 15.85 -22.94 34.25
CA PRO A 269 16.93 -21.98 34.35
C PRO A 269 16.85 -20.95 33.21
N PHE A 270 17.08 -19.67 33.51
CA PHE A 270 16.88 -18.58 32.54
C PHE A 270 17.62 -18.80 31.20
N LYS A 271 18.80 -19.45 31.26
CA LYS A 271 19.64 -19.83 30.11
C LYS A 271 19.13 -21.01 29.28
N GLN A 272 17.99 -21.63 29.61
CA GLN A 272 17.39 -22.75 28.88
C GLN A 272 16.00 -22.41 28.30
N ILE A 273 15.49 -21.20 28.54
CA ILE A 273 14.16 -20.77 28.09
C ILE A 273 14.00 -20.85 26.57
N MET A 274 15.04 -20.49 25.82
CA MET A 274 15.08 -20.55 24.36
C MET A 274 15.99 -21.68 23.86
N GLU A 275 16.25 -22.70 24.69
CA GLU A 275 16.97 -23.89 24.25
C GLU A 275 16.25 -24.56 23.07
N GLY A 276 17.03 -24.99 22.08
CA GLY A 276 16.55 -25.47 20.78
C GLY A 276 16.19 -24.37 19.75
N VAL A 277 16.13 -23.09 20.13
CA VAL A 277 15.88 -22.00 19.17
C VAL A 277 17.18 -21.58 18.48
N VAL A 278 17.33 -21.93 17.20
CA VAL A 278 18.35 -21.35 16.32
C VAL A 278 17.71 -20.19 15.55
N PHE A 279 18.33 -19.00 15.59
CA PHE A 279 17.72 -17.78 15.07
C PHE A 279 18.63 -16.92 14.18
N VAL A 280 18.00 -16.19 13.25
CA VAL A 280 18.66 -15.27 12.30
C VAL A 280 18.04 -13.87 12.42
N LEU A 281 18.86 -12.82 12.30
CA LEU A 281 18.44 -11.41 12.37
C LEU A 281 18.47 -10.73 10.99
N SER A 282 17.33 -10.19 10.55
CA SER A 282 17.19 -9.43 9.28
C SER A 282 16.59 -8.04 9.48
N GLY A 283 17.18 -7.02 8.85
CA GLY A 283 16.65 -5.65 8.84
C GLY A 283 16.95 -4.76 10.07
N PHE A 284 17.83 -5.19 10.99
CA PHE A 284 18.25 -4.39 12.16
C PHE A 284 19.64 -3.77 11.97
N GLN A 285 19.76 -2.48 12.31
CA GLN A 285 21.02 -1.73 12.35
C GLN A 285 21.81 -2.03 13.65
N ASN A 286 23.14 -1.94 13.59
CA ASN A 286 24.00 -1.92 14.77
C ASN A 286 23.95 -0.51 15.41
N PRO A 287 23.90 -0.31 16.74
CA PRO A 287 24.12 -1.28 17.84
C PRO A 287 22.92 -2.16 18.21
N PHE A 288 21.69 -1.77 17.86
CA PHE A 288 20.46 -2.46 18.29
C PHE A 288 20.39 -3.95 17.86
N ARG A 289 20.99 -4.30 16.71
CA ARG A 289 21.20 -5.69 16.27
C ARG A 289 22.01 -6.52 17.27
N GLY A 290 23.01 -5.91 17.91
CA GLY A 290 23.82 -6.52 18.96
C GLY A 290 22.99 -6.83 20.21
N GLU A 291 22.22 -5.85 20.71
CA GLU A 291 21.35 -6.02 21.88
C GLU A 291 20.34 -7.16 21.71
N LEU A 292 19.69 -7.26 20.55
CA LEU A 292 18.76 -8.35 20.25
C LEU A 292 19.45 -9.72 20.22
N ARG A 293 20.67 -9.78 19.67
CA ARG A 293 21.49 -11.00 19.66
C ARG A 293 21.86 -11.41 21.08
N GLU A 294 22.36 -10.49 21.89
CA GLU A 294 22.78 -10.73 23.27
C GLU A 294 21.63 -11.22 24.14
N LYS A 295 20.48 -10.54 24.14
CA LYS A 295 19.29 -10.94 24.91
C LYS A 295 18.79 -12.34 24.54
N ALA A 296 18.91 -12.75 23.27
CA ALA A 296 18.53 -14.08 22.83
C ALA A 296 19.58 -15.15 23.20
N LEU A 297 20.88 -14.83 23.13
CA LEU A 297 21.95 -15.72 23.59
C LEU A 297 21.87 -15.97 25.10
N ASP A 298 21.56 -14.94 25.90
CA ASP A 298 21.42 -15.03 27.36
C ASP A 298 20.25 -15.94 27.79
N MET A 299 19.22 -16.06 26.95
CA MET A 299 18.11 -17.02 27.10
C MET A 299 18.39 -18.43 26.57
N GLY A 300 19.60 -18.70 26.04
CA GLY A 300 20.00 -20.01 25.51
C GLY A 300 19.73 -20.25 24.02
N ALA A 301 19.28 -19.24 23.26
CA ALA A 301 19.10 -19.37 21.82
C ALA A 301 20.46 -19.35 21.08
N LYS A 302 20.54 -19.95 19.89
CA LYS A 302 21.76 -19.98 19.05
C LYS A 302 21.64 -19.01 17.88
N TYR A 303 22.60 -18.09 17.72
CA TYR A 303 22.60 -17.12 16.61
C TYR A 303 23.29 -17.66 15.35
N ARG A 304 22.67 -17.48 14.19
CA ARG A 304 23.27 -17.66 12.86
C ARG A 304 23.25 -16.34 12.06
N PRO A 305 24.31 -15.98 11.30
CA PRO A 305 24.31 -14.77 10.47
C PRO A 305 23.40 -14.90 9.24
N ASP A 306 23.30 -16.09 8.68
CA ASP A 306 22.56 -16.44 7.47
C ASP A 306 21.59 -17.59 7.72
N TRP A 307 20.59 -17.74 6.84
CA TRP A 307 19.59 -18.79 6.99
C TRP A 307 20.15 -20.13 6.54
N THR A 308 20.22 -21.05 7.48
CA THR A 308 20.71 -22.42 7.33
C THR A 308 19.62 -23.43 7.71
N PRO A 309 19.65 -24.69 7.25
CA PRO A 309 18.59 -25.66 7.54
C PRO A 309 18.40 -26.01 9.03
N ASP A 310 19.38 -25.72 9.89
CA ASP A 310 19.25 -25.82 11.36
C ASP A 310 18.56 -24.58 11.97
N SER A 311 18.27 -23.54 11.20
CA SER A 311 17.60 -22.32 11.66
C SER A 311 16.09 -22.52 11.81
N THR A 312 15.55 -22.08 12.94
CA THR A 312 14.14 -22.28 13.31
C THR A 312 13.33 -20.99 13.23
N HIS A 313 13.93 -19.85 13.60
CA HIS A 313 13.25 -18.56 13.74
C HIS A 313 14.00 -17.43 13.00
N LEU A 314 13.31 -16.73 12.09
CA LEU A 314 13.77 -15.47 11.54
C LEU A 314 13.17 -14.32 12.33
N ILE A 315 14.00 -13.55 13.03
CA ILE A 315 13.58 -12.26 13.57
C ILE A 315 13.79 -11.21 12.49
N CYS A 316 12.71 -10.60 12.04
CA CYS A 316 12.72 -9.64 10.94
C CYS A 316 12.10 -8.30 11.34
N ALA A 317 12.73 -7.20 10.93
CA ALA A 317 12.18 -5.86 11.08
C ALA A 317 11.06 -5.55 10.06
N PHE A 318 11.19 -6.06 8.83
CA PHE A 318 10.34 -5.69 7.69
C PHE A 318 10.04 -6.90 6.79
N ALA A 319 8.80 -7.04 6.31
CA ALA A 319 8.40 -8.16 5.44
C ALA A 319 9.09 -8.14 4.05
N ASN A 320 9.61 -6.98 3.62
CA ASN A 320 10.18 -6.80 2.28
C ASN A 320 11.68 -7.13 2.20
N THR A 321 12.26 -7.87 3.16
CA THR A 321 13.68 -8.26 3.08
C THR A 321 13.88 -9.55 2.27
N PRO A 322 14.96 -9.72 1.48
CA PRO A 322 15.19 -10.97 0.74
C PRO A 322 15.21 -12.23 1.61
N LYS A 323 15.76 -12.12 2.83
CA LYS A 323 15.74 -13.20 3.83
C LYS A 323 14.32 -13.55 4.30
N TYR A 324 13.36 -12.63 4.32
CA TYR A 324 11.97 -12.93 4.67
C TYR A 324 11.33 -13.89 3.66
N SER A 325 11.44 -13.60 2.36
CA SER A 325 10.90 -14.45 1.30
C SER A 325 11.55 -15.84 1.28
N GLN A 326 12.88 -15.90 1.45
CA GLN A 326 13.62 -17.15 1.54
C GLN A 326 13.11 -18.05 2.67
N VAL A 327 12.90 -17.48 3.87
CA VAL A 327 12.41 -18.23 5.04
C VAL A 327 10.94 -18.62 4.90
N LYS A 328 10.11 -17.76 4.30
CA LYS A 328 8.70 -18.06 4.04
C LYS A 328 8.57 -19.27 3.10
N SER A 329 9.36 -19.33 2.03
CA SER A 329 9.36 -20.49 1.12
C SER A 329 9.95 -21.76 1.74
N ALA A 330 10.82 -21.63 2.76
CA ALA A 330 11.40 -22.74 3.50
C ALA A 330 10.57 -23.20 4.71
N GLY A 331 9.38 -22.61 4.94
CA GLY A 331 8.50 -22.97 6.07
C GLY A 331 9.00 -22.54 7.46
N GLY A 332 10.02 -21.68 7.55
CA GLY A 332 10.58 -21.24 8.82
C GLY A 332 9.70 -20.23 9.57
N ILE A 333 9.79 -20.21 10.90
CA ILE A 333 8.96 -19.34 11.74
C ILE A 333 9.48 -17.91 11.66
N ILE A 334 8.62 -16.95 11.30
CA ILE A 334 9.00 -15.53 11.21
C ILE A 334 8.37 -14.75 12.36
N VAL A 335 9.18 -14.00 13.10
CA VAL A 335 8.80 -13.21 14.28
C VAL A 335 9.39 -11.81 14.23
N ARG A 336 8.86 -10.88 15.03
CA ARG A 336 9.41 -9.52 15.18
C ARG A 336 10.31 -9.39 16.41
N LYS A 337 11.05 -8.29 16.50
CA LYS A 337 11.99 -7.97 17.60
C LYS A 337 11.37 -8.07 18.99
N GLU A 338 10.08 -7.74 19.10
CA GLU A 338 9.35 -7.71 20.36
C GLU A 338 9.26 -9.10 21.00
N TRP A 339 9.29 -10.17 20.22
CA TRP A 339 9.28 -11.54 20.75
C TRP A 339 10.47 -11.82 21.68
N ILE A 340 11.69 -11.46 21.26
CA ILE A 340 12.89 -11.60 22.09
C ILE A 340 12.77 -10.72 23.34
N ILE A 341 12.30 -9.48 23.16
CA ILE A 341 12.19 -8.50 24.25
C ILE A 341 11.18 -8.97 25.31
N ASP A 342 10.02 -9.49 24.90
CA ASP A 342 8.99 -10.00 25.80
C ASP A 342 9.39 -11.32 26.46
N CYS A 343 9.98 -12.27 25.73
CA CYS A 343 10.54 -13.51 26.33
C CYS A 343 11.60 -13.17 27.39
N HIS A 344 12.50 -12.23 27.08
CA HIS A 344 13.54 -11.77 28.00
C HIS A 344 12.93 -11.09 29.23
N LYS A 345 11.97 -10.18 29.04
CA LYS A 345 11.32 -9.42 30.13
C LYS A 345 10.47 -10.31 31.04
N LYS A 346 9.74 -11.27 30.48
CA LYS A 346 8.86 -12.18 31.25
C LYS A 346 9.57 -13.41 31.80
N ARG A 347 10.86 -13.61 31.48
CA ARG A 347 11.64 -14.79 31.92
C ARG A 347 10.92 -16.11 31.58
N GLN A 348 10.24 -16.17 30.42
CA GLN A 348 9.43 -17.32 30.02
C GLN A 348 9.41 -17.46 28.48
N LYS A 349 9.33 -18.70 27.97
CA LYS A 349 9.22 -19.00 26.54
C LYS A 349 7.81 -18.68 26.04
N ILE A 350 7.63 -17.48 25.47
CA ILE A 350 6.34 -17.09 24.90
C ILE A 350 6.17 -17.80 23.54
N SER A 351 5.10 -18.58 23.41
CA SER A 351 4.72 -19.18 22.12
C SER A 351 4.58 -18.10 21.05
N TYR A 352 5.10 -18.37 19.84
CA TYR A 352 5.05 -17.43 18.72
C TYR A 352 3.62 -16.98 18.39
N LYS A 353 2.63 -17.89 18.52
CA LYS A 353 1.19 -17.59 18.39
C LYS A 353 0.71 -16.60 19.47
N GLN A 354 1.10 -16.82 20.72
CA GLN A 354 0.73 -15.94 21.85
C GLN A 354 1.38 -14.56 21.75
N ASN A 355 2.61 -14.49 21.24
CA ASN A 355 3.31 -13.22 21.02
C ASN A 355 2.67 -12.42 19.89
N PHE A 356 2.26 -13.06 18.79
CA PHE A 356 1.50 -12.42 17.72
C PHE A 356 0.21 -11.79 18.25
N PHE A 357 -0.60 -12.55 19.00
CA PHE A 357 -1.83 -12.05 19.62
C PHE A 357 -1.59 -10.92 20.65
N THR A 358 -0.50 -10.99 21.41
CA THR A 358 -0.10 -9.92 22.35
C THR A 358 0.32 -8.64 21.63
N LEU A 359 0.98 -8.76 20.46
CA LEU A 359 1.37 -7.62 19.63
C LEU A 359 0.16 -6.95 18.98
N VAL A 360 -0.79 -7.72 18.45
CA VAL A 360 -2.07 -7.21 17.92
C VAL A 360 -2.78 -6.37 18.99
N LYS A 361 -2.98 -6.94 20.19
CA LYS A 361 -3.62 -6.23 21.33
C LYS A 361 -2.86 -4.99 21.79
N ARG A 362 -1.53 -4.92 21.65
CA ARG A 362 -0.77 -3.70 21.94
C ARG A 362 -0.96 -2.64 20.87
N VAL A 363 -0.94 -3.01 19.59
CA VAL A 363 -1.19 -2.06 18.47
C VAL A 363 -2.64 -1.52 18.51
N GLU A 364 -3.61 -2.35 18.87
CA GLU A 364 -4.98 -1.92 19.18
C GLU A 364 -5.04 -0.97 20.38
N LYS A 365 -4.32 -1.26 21.46
CA LYS A 365 -4.28 -0.40 22.65
C LYS A 365 -3.55 0.93 22.40
N GLU A 366 -2.46 0.93 21.64
CA GLU A 366 -1.70 2.12 21.25
C GLU A 366 -2.49 3.01 20.27
N SER A 367 -3.25 2.42 19.35
CA SER A 367 -4.15 3.18 18.47
C SER A 367 -5.37 3.73 19.21
N ARG A 368 -5.94 2.98 20.17
CA ARG A 368 -7.01 3.47 21.06
C ARG A 368 -6.51 4.56 22.02
N GLN A 369 -5.29 4.43 22.56
CA GLN A 369 -4.67 5.48 23.37
C GLN A 369 -4.33 6.73 22.55
N LYS A 370 -3.87 6.61 21.31
CA LYS A 370 -3.67 7.78 20.43
C LYS A 370 -4.96 8.53 20.10
N LYS A 371 -6.11 7.85 20.03
CA LYS A 371 -7.42 8.53 19.94
C LYS A 371 -7.77 9.24 21.24
N THR A 372 -7.77 8.53 22.38
CA THR A 372 -8.14 9.15 23.66
C THR A 372 -7.18 10.26 24.12
N THR A 373 -5.90 10.21 23.77
CA THR A 373 -4.93 11.30 24.09
C THR A 373 -5.05 12.48 23.14
N ALA A 374 -5.72 12.33 21.99
CA ALA A 374 -6.11 13.47 21.15
C ALA A 374 -7.41 14.12 21.66
N GLU A 375 -8.35 13.30 22.14
CA GLU A 375 -9.63 13.77 22.72
C GLU A 375 -9.46 14.42 24.10
N VAL A 376 -8.56 13.92 24.96
CA VAL A 376 -8.32 14.45 26.33
C VAL A 376 -7.32 15.62 26.38
N LYS A 377 -6.81 16.09 25.23
CA LYS A 377 -5.87 17.23 25.18
C LYS A 377 -6.53 18.59 24.91
N LEU A 378 -7.85 18.64 24.86
CA LEU A 378 -8.64 19.85 24.69
C LEU A 378 -9.73 19.95 25.76
N ASP A 379 -9.35 19.82 27.03
CA ASP A 379 -10.16 20.25 28.17
C ASP A 379 -9.28 20.41 29.42
N LYS A 380 -9.54 21.48 30.19
CA LYS A 380 -8.87 21.92 31.43
C LYS A 380 -7.45 22.50 31.31
N GLU A 381 -7.38 23.79 31.00
CA GLU A 381 -6.85 24.76 31.96
C GLU A 381 -7.88 25.89 32.10
N GLU A 382 -8.35 26.17 33.32
CA GLU A 382 -9.21 27.32 33.59
C GLU A 382 -8.34 28.58 33.59
N ASP A 383 -8.67 29.56 32.75
CA ASP A 383 -8.13 30.93 32.83
C ASP A 383 -9.04 31.79 33.73
N PRO A 384 -8.59 32.22 34.92
CA PRO A 384 -9.39 33.03 35.83
C PRO A 384 -9.59 34.50 35.39
N TYR A 385 -9.16 34.91 34.19
CA TYR A 385 -9.25 36.31 33.73
C TYR A 385 -9.79 36.50 32.29
N GLY A 386 -10.60 35.56 31.78
CA GLY A 386 -11.20 35.62 30.44
C GLY A 386 -12.50 36.44 30.28
N GLY A 387 -12.64 37.60 30.93
CA GLY A 387 -13.92 38.35 30.99
C GLY A 387 -14.04 39.59 30.07
N SER A 388 -15.17 39.69 29.34
CA SER A 388 -15.63 40.84 28.50
C SER A 388 -14.78 41.12 27.24
N THR A 389 -15.30 41.54 26.08
CA THR A 389 -16.62 41.94 25.52
C THR A 389 -16.46 41.78 23.99
N ASP A 390 -17.45 41.44 23.18
CA ASP A 390 -18.56 42.30 22.77
C ASP A 390 -19.56 41.48 21.93
N GLU A 391 -20.75 42.00 21.88
CA GLU A 391 -22.08 41.49 21.58
C GLU A 391 -22.39 41.51 20.07
N ASN A 392 -22.92 40.42 19.48
CA ASN A 392 -24.01 40.54 18.51
C ASN A 392 -24.79 39.22 18.26
N THR A 393 -26.05 39.22 18.70
CA THR A 393 -27.29 38.76 18.04
C THR A 393 -27.16 38.13 16.63
N ASP A 394 -27.92 37.10 16.21
CA ASP A 394 -29.20 36.53 16.68
C ASP A 394 -29.37 35.08 16.16
N ALA A 395 -30.37 34.32 16.67
CA ALA A 395 -31.03 33.10 16.15
C ALA A 395 -30.19 32.07 15.32
N GLU A 396 -30.13 30.77 15.64
CA GLU A 396 -31.15 29.87 16.19
C GLU A 396 -30.54 28.86 17.18
N ALA A 397 -31.35 28.26 18.04
CA ALA A 397 -30.94 27.13 18.86
C ALA A 397 -30.92 25.84 18.02
N GLU A 398 -29.74 25.43 17.53
CA GLU A 398 -29.52 24.08 17.01
C GLU A 398 -29.79 23.07 18.13
N GLU A 399 -30.96 22.43 18.10
CA GLU A 399 -31.23 21.27 18.96
C GLU A 399 -30.22 20.18 18.65
N ASP A 400 -29.54 19.68 19.70
CA ASP A 400 -28.47 18.69 19.62
C ASP A 400 -29.05 17.30 19.25
N HIS A 401 -29.39 17.15 17.97
CA HIS A 401 -30.09 15.98 17.44
C HIS A 401 -29.25 14.72 17.66
N PRO A 402 -29.76 13.69 18.37
CA PRO A 402 -29.00 12.50 18.66
C PRO A 402 -28.57 11.79 17.37
N ILE A 403 -27.28 11.47 17.28
CA ILE A 403 -26.67 10.78 16.14
C ILE A 403 -27.50 9.52 15.82
N PRO A 404 -28.02 9.34 14.59
CA PRO A 404 -28.82 8.19 14.24
C PRO A 404 -28.08 6.88 14.51
N GLU A 405 -28.72 5.95 15.22
CA GLU A 405 -28.14 4.64 15.51
C GLU A 405 -27.88 3.89 14.19
N LEU A 406 -26.64 3.41 14.02
CA LEU A 406 -26.23 2.68 12.82
C LEU A 406 -26.89 1.29 12.82
N PRO A 407 -27.51 0.84 11.70
CA PRO A 407 -28.22 -0.43 11.66
C PRO A 407 -27.31 -1.65 11.88
N ASP A 408 -27.78 -2.68 12.56
CA ASP A 408 -27.00 -3.83 13.00
C ASP A 408 -27.22 -5.11 12.14
N PHE A 409 -27.49 -4.95 10.84
CA PHE A 409 -27.93 -6.03 9.93
C PHE A 409 -27.03 -7.28 9.87
N LEU A 410 -25.75 -7.15 10.24
CA LEU A 410 -24.74 -8.21 10.24
C LEU A 410 -24.26 -8.60 11.65
N SER A 411 -24.97 -8.15 12.70
CA SER A 411 -24.70 -8.47 14.10
C SER A 411 -24.47 -9.97 14.33
N GLY A 412 -23.38 -10.28 15.06
CA GLY A 412 -23.00 -11.66 15.41
C GLY A 412 -22.45 -12.52 14.27
N LYS A 413 -22.27 -11.97 13.06
CA LYS A 413 -21.72 -12.70 11.89
C LYS A 413 -20.24 -12.39 11.72
N TYR A 414 -19.46 -13.44 11.42
CA TYR A 414 -18.01 -13.36 11.22
C TYR A 414 -17.64 -13.58 9.77
N PHE A 415 -16.88 -12.63 9.21
CA PHE A 415 -16.51 -12.55 7.81
C PHE A 415 -15.01 -12.72 7.59
N PHE A 416 -14.64 -13.40 6.51
CA PHE A 416 -13.27 -13.45 6.01
C PHE A 416 -13.26 -13.01 4.54
N LEU A 417 -12.32 -12.12 4.16
CA LEU A 417 -12.22 -11.57 2.81
C LEU A 417 -11.12 -12.28 2.02
N TYR A 418 -11.49 -13.31 1.25
CA TYR A 418 -10.58 -14.13 0.43
C TYR A 418 -10.45 -13.59 -1.00
N GLY A 419 -9.29 -13.83 -1.63
CA GLY A 419 -9.03 -13.45 -3.01
C GLY A 419 -8.58 -11.99 -3.23
N LYS A 420 -8.42 -11.64 -4.51
CA LYS A 420 -7.97 -10.31 -4.96
C LYS A 420 -9.15 -9.38 -5.21
N PHE A 421 -9.14 -8.25 -4.52
CA PHE A 421 -10.13 -7.18 -4.66
C PHE A 421 -9.48 -5.95 -5.30
N PRO A 422 -9.87 -5.56 -6.53
CA PRO A 422 -9.35 -4.36 -7.19
C PRO A 422 -9.84 -3.06 -6.51
N ASN A 423 -9.27 -1.91 -6.92
CA ASN A 423 -9.86 -0.56 -6.79
C ASN A 423 -10.58 -0.23 -5.46
N ASN A 424 -9.86 -0.24 -4.33
CA ASN A 424 -10.40 0.08 -2.99
C ASN A 424 -11.57 -0.81 -2.50
N GLU A 425 -11.95 -1.84 -3.25
CA GLU A 425 -13.15 -2.63 -2.99
C GLU A 425 -13.10 -3.34 -1.63
N ARG A 426 -11.94 -3.92 -1.28
CA ARG A 426 -11.70 -4.49 0.06
C ARG A 426 -11.95 -3.45 1.17
N ARG A 427 -11.56 -2.18 0.99
CA ARG A 427 -11.81 -1.11 1.97
C ARG A 427 -13.30 -0.77 2.07
N LEU A 428 -14.04 -0.86 0.97
CA LEU A 428 -15.48 -0.62 0.93
C LEU A 428 -16.24 -1.75 1.64
N LEU A 429 -15.89 -3.02 1.37
CA LEU A 429 -16.45 -4.19 2.06
C LEU A 429 -16.15 -4.16 3.56
N LEU A 430 -14.90 -3.87 3.96
CA LEU A 430 -14.53 -3.66 5.37
C LEU A 430 -15.42 -2.58 6.01
N ARG A 431 -15.63 -1.44 5.34
CA ARG A 431 -16.46 -0.34 5.85
C ARG A 431 -17.91 -0.78 6.04
N TYR A 432 -18.52 -1.43 5.06
CA TYR A 432 -19.93 -1.84 5.13
C TYR A 432 -20.16 -2.95 6.16
N ILE A 433 -19.28 -3.96 6.21
CA ILE A 433 -19.43 -5.05 7.18
C ILE A 433 -19.33 -4.50 8.62
N VAL A 434 -18.34 -3.64 8.91
CA VAL A 434 -18.22 -2.99 10.24
C VAL A 434 -19.37 -2.03 10.51
N ALA A 435 -19.82 -1.24 9.52
CA ALA A 435 -20.94 -0.31 9.69
C ALA A 435 -22.26 -1.01 10.02
N PHE A 436 -22.44 -2.27 9.58
CA PHE A 436 -23.60 -3.10 9.90
C PHE A 436 -23.38 -4.06 11.08
N ASN A 437 -22.40 -3.78 11.96
CA ASN A 437 -22.07 -4.57 13.15
C ASN A 437 -21.59 -6.02 12.87
N GLY A 438 -21.03 -6.28 11.69
CA GLY A 438 -20.37 -7.54 11.34
C GLY A 438 -18.90 -7.57 11.80
N ALA A 439 -18.46 -8.71 12.31
CA ALA A 439 -17.08 -8.96 12.71
C ALA A 439 -16.24 -9.44 11.51
N ILE A 440 -14.99 -9.02 11.41
CA ILE A 440 -14.10 -9.39 10.30
C ILE A 440 -12.81 -9.99 10.89
N GLU A 441 -12.47 -11.17 10.42
CA GLU A 441 -11.24 -11.87 10.77
C GLU A 441 -10.20 -11.69 9.65
N ASP A 442 -8.94 -11.45 10.02
CA ASP A 442 -7.82 -11.34 9.07
C ASP A 442 -7.34 -12.72 8.55
N TYR A 443 -7.80 -13.81 9.19
CA TYR A 443 -7.39 -15.18 8.92
C TYR A 443 -8.59 -16.13 8.97
N MET A 444 -8.47 -17.26 8.29
CA MET A 444 -9.42 -18.34 8.40
C MET A 444 -9.37 -18.93 9.82
N THR A 445 -10.48 -18.86 10.55
CA THR A 445 -10.61 -19.39 11.91
C THR A 445 -11.97 -20.08 12.07
N GLU A 446 -12.09 -20.96 13.06
CA GLU A 446 -13.31 -21.71 13.41
C GLU A 446 -14.55 -20.83 13.68
N LYS A 447 -14.36 -19.52 13.88
CA LYS A 447 -15.44 -18.55 14.11
C LYS A 447 -16.02 -17.98 12.82
N VAL A 448 -15.26 -18.01 11.72
CA VAL A 448 -15.70 -17.47 10.43
C VAL A 448 -16.93 -18.26 9.96
N GLN A 449 -17.98 -17.54 9.56
CA GLN A 449 -19.20 -18.13 9.01
C GLN A 449 -19.38 -17.79 7.53
N PHE A 450 -18.85 -16.64 7.09
CA PHE A 450 -19.01 -16.12 5.74
C PHE A 450 -17.64 -15.83 5.11
N VAL A 451 -17.34 -16.50 3.99
CA VAL A 451 -16.15 -16.21 3.18
C VAL A 451 -16.59 -15.36 1.99
N VAL A 452 -16.21 -14.09 1.97
CA VAL A 452 -16.50 -13.20 0.85
C VAL A 452 -15.38 -13.34 -0.18
N THR A 453 -15.72 -13.72 -1.41
CA THR A 453 -14.77 -13.86 -2.52
C THR A 453 -15.32 -13.29 -3.82
N SER A 454 -14.48 -12.54 -4.55
CA SER A 454 -14.73 -12.06 -5.91
C SER A 454 -14.46 -13.13 -6.98
N GLU A 455 -13.79 -14.21 -6.61
CA GLU A 455 -13.35 -15.30 -7.49
C GLU A 455 -14.41 -16.43 -7.49
N GLY A 456 -14.39 -17.30 -8.52
CA GLY A 456 -15.29 -18.47 -8.62
C GLY A 456 -14.97 -19.56 -7.58
N TRP A 457 -15.65 -20.71 -7.65
CA TRP A 457 -15.30 -21.88 -6.82
C TRP A 457 -13.85 -22.31 -7.06
N GLN A 458 -13.21 -22.82 -6.01
CA GLN A 458 -11.81 -23.26 -6.01
C GLN A 458 -11.69 -24.49 -5.11
N ASP A 459 -10.82 -25.43 -5.48
CA ASP A 459 -10.57 -26.66 -4.72
C ASP A 459 -10.22 -26.38 -3.23
N SER A 460 -9.53 -25.26 -2.97
CA SER A 460 -9.20 -24.82 -1.59
C SER A 460 -10.41 -24.42 -0.73
N PHE A 461 -11.61 -24.28 -1.31
CA PHE A 461 -12.86 -24.09 -0.56
C PHE A 461 -13.42 -25.41 -0.04
N GLU A 462 -13.14 -26.54 -0.71
CA GLU A 462 -13.49 -27.88 -0.22
C GLU A 462 -12.61 -28.25 0.97
N ASP A 463 -11.30 -27.98 0.90
CA ASP A 463 -10.39 -28.09 2.06
C ASP A 463 -10.88 -27.26 3.26
N ALA A 464 -11.29 -26.01 3.01
CA ALA A 464 -11.82 -25.14 4.07
C ALA A 464 -13.15 -25.66 4.66
N LEU A 465 -14.01 -26.30 3.87
CA LEU A 465 -15.24 -26.95 4.33
C LEU A 465 -14.99 -28.23 5.12
N MET A 466 -13.94 -28.99 4.79
CA MET A 466 -13.51 -30.13 5.59
C MET A 466 -13.03 -29.70 6.99
N GLU A 467 -12.38 -28.54 7.10
CA GLU A 467 -12.03 -27.96 8.41
C GLU A 467 -13.25 -27.35 9.13
N ASN A 468 -14.14 -26.67 8.40
CA ASN A 468 -15.29 -25.96 8.96
C ASN A 468 -16.56 -26.12 8.09
N GLY A 469 -17.39 -27.11 8.37
CA GLY A 469 -18.62 -27.38 7.59
C GLY A 469 -19.72 -26.31 7.66
N ASN A 470 -19.57 -25.28 8.51
CA ASN A 470 -20.53 -24.17 8.66
C ASN A 470 -20.20 -22.94 7.79
N LEU A 471 -19.21 -23.04 6.89
CA LEU A 471 -18.81 -21.94 6.02
C LEU A 471 -19.77 -21.70 4.87
N ASN A 472 -20.05 -20.43 4.61
CA ASN A 472 -20.86 -19.97 3.49
C ASN A 472 -20.02 -19.06 2.60
N PHE A 473 -19.72 -19.51 1.38
CA PHE A 473 -19.00 -18.71 0.38
C PHE A 473 -19.98 -17.78 -0.33
N VAL A 474 -19.68 -16.49 -0.35
CA VAL A 474 -20.61 -15.43 -0.81
C VAL A 474 -19.88 -14.39 -1.66
N LYS A 475 -20.59 -13.81 -2.63
CA LYS A 475 -20.06 -12.76 -3.50
C LYS A 475 -20.17 -11.37 -2.82
N PRO A 476 -19.23 -10.43 -3.07
CA PRO A 476 -19.29 -9.03 -2.61
C PRO A 476 -20.64 -8.34 -2.83
N ALA A 477 -21.33 -8.69 -3.92
CA ALA A 477 -22.65 -8.20 -4.27
C ALA A 477 -23.71 -8.37 -3.16
N TRP A 478 -23.58 -9.35 -2.26
CA TRP A 478 -24.48 -9.51 -1.12
C TRP A 478 -24.38 -8.33 -0.14
N ILE A 479 -23.15 -7.93 0.20
CA ILE A 479 -22.87 -6.82 1.12
C ILE A 479 -23.32 -5.49 0.50
N TYR A 480 -23.12 -5.31 -0.81
CA TYR A 480 -23.64 -4.14 -1.53
C TYR A 480 -25.16 -4.11 -1.58
N ALA A 481 -25.82 -5.24 -1.83
CA ALA A 481 -27.28 -5.31 -1.83
C ALA A 481 -27.89 -5.00 -0.45
N ILE A 482 -27.24 -5.41 0.64
CA ILE A 482 -27.63 -5.02 2.01
C ILE A 482 -27.51 -3.50 2.19
N ASN A 483 -26.40 -2.90 1.74
CA ASN A 483 -26.21 -1.45 1.79
C ASN A 483 -27.20 -0.67 0.90
N GLU A 484 -27.51 -1.15 -0.30
CA GLU A 484 -28.46 -0.51 -1.21
C GLU A 484 -29.91 -0.60 -0.72
N ARG A 485 -30.29 -1.73 -0.09
CA ARG A 485 -31.66 -1.97 0.37
C ARG A 485 -31.90 -1.62 1.84
N GLN A 486 -30.85 -1.20 2.56
CA GLN A 486 -30.85 -0.89 4.00
C GLN A 486 -31.63 -1.93 4.82
N LYS A 487 -31.34 -3.21 4.57
CA LYS A 487 -31.91 -4.35 5.32
C LYS A 487 -31.08 -5.61 5.15
N MET A 488 -31.18 -6.51 6.13
CA MET A 488 -30.64 -7.86 6.04
C MET A 488 -31.28 -8.62 4.85
N LEU A 489 -30.46 -9.28 4.04
CA LEU A 489 -30.89 -10.06 2.88
C LEU A 489 -30.40 -11.51 3.00
N PRO A 490 -31.16 -12.51 2.48
CA PRO A 490 -30.68 -13.88 2.36
C PRO A 490 -29.40 -13.94 1.52
N TYR A 491 -28.43 -14.74 1.96
CA TYR A 491 -27.14 -14.89 1.27
C TYR A 491 -27.18 -15.93 0.14
N GLN A 492 -28.18 -16.82 0.15
CA GLN A 492 -28.30 -17.93 -0.80
C GLN A 492 -28.28 -17.48 -2.29
N PRO A 493 -28.95 -16.38 -2.71
CA PRO A 493 -28.88 -15.89 -4.10
C PRO A 493 -27.49 -15.36 -4.51
N TYR A 494 -26.61 -15.13 -3.54
CA TYR A 494 -25.27 -14.58 -3.72
C TYR A 494 -24.17 -15.59 -3.37
N SER A 495 -24.54 -16.84 -3.10
CA SER A 495 -23.59 -17.90 -2.78
C SER A 495 -22.65 -18.19 -3.96
N VAL A 496 -21.42 -18.60 -3.64
CA VAL A 496 -20.50 -19.22 -4.59
C VAL A 496 -20.67 -20.73 -4.40
N VAL A 497 -21.07 -21.39 -5.47
CA VAL A 497 -21.28 -22.84 -5.54
C VAL A 497 -20.29 -23.46 -6.54
N PRO A 498 -19.98 -24.77 -6.44
CA PRO A 498 -19.21 -25.52 -7.43
C PRO A 498 -19.76 -25.37 -8.86
#